data_AF-A0A0A9CI17-F1
#
_entry.id   AF-A0A0A9CI17-F1
#
_cell.length_a   1.000
_cell.length_b   1.000
_cell.length_c   1.000
_cell.angle_alpha   90.00
_cell.angle_beta   90.00
_cell.angle_gamma   90.00
#
_symmetry.space_group_name_H-M   'P 1'
#
loop_
_entity.id
_entity.type
_entity.pdbx_description
1 polymer ?
#
loop_
_entity_poly.entity_id
_entity_poly.type
_entity_poly.pdbx_seq_one_letter_code
_entity_poly.pdbx_strand_id
1 'polypeptide(L)'
;MLGAFVVSLGYSAVTFMASYNNYPGGYALKALHEADSSMKERMVHIDAFTAMSGVSHFCENEYPWRYSKEEEISIDEFQKRNFTYLLNEHRSISGYKCLFSVDGFSGVKLQHQILPFSLVKEPKVFAHGNMREPDVLSLNWLGCP
;
A
#
# COMPACT_ATOMS: atom_id res chain seq x y z
N MET A 1 -3.96 26.51 32.82
CA MET A 1 -4.64 25.23 32.51
C MET A 1 -5.18 25.19 31.08
N LEU A 2 -5.92 26.20 30.61
CA LEU A 2 -6.49 26.23 29.24
C LEU A 2 -5.43 26.10 28.12
N GLY A 3 -4.32 26.84 28.21
CA GLY A 3 -3.25 26.77 27.20
C GLY A 3 -2.61 25.38 27.06
N ALA A 4 -2.33 24.72 28.18
CA ALA A 4 -1.82 23.34 28.18
C ALA A 4 -2.82 22.36 27.55
N PHE A 5 -4.11 22.55 27.81
CA PHE A 5 -5.16 21.73 27.20
C PHE A 5 -5.21 21.90 25.68
N VAL A 6 -5.13 23.14 25.18
CA VAL A 6 -5.12 23.43 23.73
C VAL A 6 -3.89 22.81 23.05
N VAL A 7 -2.71 22.92 23.68
CA VAL A 7 -1.48 22.31 23.15
C VAL A 7 -1.60 20.79 23.08
N SER A 8 -2.04 20.15 24.17
CA SER A 8 -2.24 18.69 24.20
C SER A 8 -3.28 18.23 23.16
N LEU A 9 -4.37 18.98 22.99
CA LEU A 9 -5.39 18.67 21.99
C LEU A 9 -4.82 18.77 20.56
N GLY A 10 -4.08 19.84 20.26
CA GLY A 10 -3.44 20.04 18.97
C GLY A 10 -2.43 18.94 18.66
N TYR A 11 -1.59 18.58 19.63
CA TYR A 11 -0.63 17.48 19.50
C TYR A 11 -1.32 16.13 19.25
N SER A 12 -2.36 15.82 20.01
CA SER A 12 -3.15 14.60 19.82
C SER A 12 -3.83 14.56 18.45
N ALA A 13 -4.34 15.69 17.95
CA ALA A 13 -4.96 15.75 16.63
C ALA A 13 -3.95 15.48 15.49
N VAL A 14 -2.74 16.05 15.58
CA VAL A 14 -1.68 15.84 14.58
C VAL A 14 -1.21 14.38 14.60
N THR A 15 -0.94 13.82 15.78
CA THR A 15 -0.49 12.42 15.91
C THR A 15 -1.58 11.42 15.52
N PHE A 16 -2.85 11.71 15.84
CA PHE A 16 -3.99 10.92 15.37
C PHE A 16 -4.06 10.89 13.85
N MET A 17 -3.96 12.05 13.19
CA MET A 17 -4.03 12.12 11.74
C MET A 17 -2.80 11.47 11.09
N ALA A 18 -1.61 11.57 11.68
CA ALA A 18 -0.43 10.83 11.22
C ALA A 18 -0.66 9.31 11.30
N SER A 19 -1.15 8.81 12.44
CA SER A 19 -1.46 7.39 12.66
C SER A 19 -2.52 6.88 11.68
N TYR A 20 -3.58 7.66 11.44
CA TYR A 20 -4.64 7.30 10.49
C TYR A 20 -4.10 7.06 9.06
N ASN A 21 -3.09 7.83 8.63
CA ASN A 21 -2.50 7.70 7.30
C ASN A 21 -1.30 6.72 7.24
N ASN A 22 -1.02 5.97 8.31
CA ASN A 22 0.15 5.09 8.42
C ASN A 22 -0.14 3.62 8.09
N TYR A 23 -1.22 3.33 7.36
CA TYR A 23 -1.64 1.97 6.99
C TYR A 23 -1.83 1.77 5.46
N PRO A 24 -0.87 2.18 4.61
CA PRO A 24 -1.01 2.09 3.15
C PRO A 24 -1.17 0.65 2.63
N GLY A 25 -0.58 -0.36 3.28
CA GLY A 25 -0.68 -1.76 2.84
C GLY A 25 -2.10 -2.30 2.91
N GLY A 26 -2.84 -2.01 3.98
CA GLY A 26 -4.24 -2.41 4.11
C GLY A 26 -5.12 -1.79 3.03
N TYR A 27 -4.90 -0.51 2.72
CA TYR A 27 -5.59 0.18 1.62
C TYR A 27 -5.21 -0.37 0.25
N ALA A 28 -3.94 -0.72 0.03
CA ALA A 28 -3.48 -1.31 -1.22
C ALA A 28 -4.13 -2.66 -1.50
N LEU A 29 -4.20 -3.55 -0.49
CA LEU A 29 -4.86 -4.83 -0.62
C LEU A 29 -6.36 -4.69 -0.88
N LYS A 30 -7.02 -3.78 -0.16
CA LYS A 30 -8.44 -3.47 -0.39
C LYS A 30 -8.67 -2.98 -1.84
N ALA A 31 -7.87 -2.03 -2.31
CA ALA A 31 -7.99 -1.48 -3.66
C ALA A 31 -7.74 -2.56 -4.73
N LEU A 32 -6.81 -3.49 -4.47
CA LEU A 32 -6.54 -4.62 -5.36
C LEU A 32 -7.77 -5.53 -5.50
N HIS A 33 -8.41 -5.87 -4.38
CA HIS A 33 -9.63 -6.69 -4.39
C HIS A 33 -10.81 -6.01 -5.08
N GLU A 34 -10.93 -4.69 -4.95
CA GLU A 34 -11.98 -3.91 -5.62
C GLU A 34 -11.74 -3.81 -7.14
N ALA A 35 -10.48 -3.81 -7.58
CA ALA A 35 -10.12 -3.65 -8.98
C ALA A 35 -10.20 -4.94 -9.81
N ASP A 36 -9.88 -6.10 -9.23
CA ASP A 36 -9.94 -7.39 -9.92
C ASP A 36 -11.08 -8.26 -9.36
N SER A 37 -12.16 -8.39 -10.15
CA SER A 37 -13.31 -9.24 -9.84
C SER A 37 -13.26 -10.61 -10.55
N SER A 38 -12.09 -10.99 -11.09
CA SER A 38 -11.90 -12.27 -11.77
C SER A 38 -12.19 -13.46 -10.85
N MET A 39 -12.78 -14.51 -11.42
CA MET A 39 -12.99 -15.80 -10.76
C MET A 39 -11.77 -16.74 -10.89
N LYS A 40 -10.71 -16.32 -11.58
CA LYS A 40 -9.47 -17.10 -11.74
C LYS A 40 -8.59 -16.95 -10.51
N GLU A 41 -7.89 -18.02 -10.12
CA GLU A 41 -6.99 -17.99 -8.97
C GLU A 41 -5.94 -16.88 -9.11
N ARG A 42 -5.81 -16.06 -8.06
CA ARG A 42 -4.88 -14.93 -7.98
C ARG A 42 -3.90 -15.16 -6.84
N MET A 43 -2.62 -15.27 -7.17
CA MET A 43 -1.56 -15.37 -6.16
C MET A 43 -0.98 -13.97 -5.91
N VAL A 44 -1.20 -13.44 -4.71
CA VAL A 44 -0.73 -12.12 -4.28
C VAL A 44 0.43 -12.31 -3.32
N HIS A 45 1.58 -11.74 -3.64
CA HIS A 45 2.66 -11.60 -2.67
C HIS A 45 2.54 -10.27 -1.93
N ILE A 46 2.70 -10.29 -0.62
CA ILE A 46 2.68 -9.13 0.27
C ILE A 46 4.04 -9.09 0.95
N ASP A 47 4.82 -8.05 0.68
CA ASP A 47 6.13 -7.90 1.32
C ASP A 47 6.03 -7.49 2.79
N ALA A 48 7.18 -7.49 3.48
CA ALA A 48 7.26 -7.22 4.91
C ALA A 48 6.70 -5.82 5.24
N PHE A 49 7.05 -4.78 4.48
CA PHE A 49 6.53 -3.43 4.72
C PHE A 49 5.01 -3.35 4.52
N THR A 50 4.47 -3.95 3.47
CA THR A 50 3.02 -3.98 3.22
C THR A 50 2.31 -4.76 4.31
N ALA A 51 2.86 -5.90 4.75
CA ALA A 51 2.33 -6.69 5.85
C ALA A 51 2.27 -5.89 7.16
N MET A 52 3.33 -5.13 7.47
CA MET A 52 3.41 -4.30 8.68
C MET A 52 2.60 -3.00 8.59
N SER A 53 2.10 -2.62 7.41
CA SER A 53 1.36 -1.38 7.18
C SER A 53 -0.14 -1.61 6.95
N GLY A 54 -0.72 -2.55 7.68
CA GLY A 54 -2.19 -2.71 7.80
C GLY A 54 -2.79 -3.90 7.07
N VAL A 55 -1.99 -4.78 6.49
CA VAL A 55 -2.48 -6.06 5.98
C VAL A 55 -2.55 -7.09 7.11
N SER A 56 -3.72 -7.70 7.29
CA SER A 56 -3.94 -8.77 8.27
C SER A 56 -4.76 -9.90 7.64
N HIS A 57 -4.89 -11.04 8.34
CA HIS A 57 -5.76 -12.12 7.88
C HIS A 57 -7.23 -11.72 7.74
N PHE A 58 -7.70 -10.68 8.44
CA PHE A 58 -9.05 -10.16 8.27
C PHE A 58 -9.25 -9.39 6.96
N CYS A 59 -8.16 -9.00 6.30
CA CYS A 59 -8.19 -8.33 5.00
C CYS A 59 -8.16 -9.33 3.84
N GLU A 60 -7.88 -10.60 4.12
CA GLU A 60 -7.73 -11.65 3.13
C GLU A 60 -9.11 -12.21 2.75
N ASN A 61 -9.46 -12.11 1.47
CA ASN A 61 -10.64 -12.75 0.90
C ASN A 61 -10.35 -14.24 0.62
N GLU A 62 -11.40 -15.07 0.64
CA GLU A 62 -11.32 -16.47 0.23
C GLU A 62 -11.08 -16.61 -1.29
N TYR A 63 -11.34 -17.81 -1.83
CA TYR A 63 -11.24 -18.08 -3.26
C TYR A 63 -11.90 -16.96 -4.10
N PRO A 64 -11.21 -16.41 -5.11
CA PRO A 64 -10.04 -16.97 -5.80
C PRO A 64 -8.67 -16.48 -5.30
N TRP A 65 -8.59 -15.83 -4.15
CA TRP A 65 -7.34 -15.20 -3.69
C TRP A 65 -6.47 -16.15 -2.88
N ARG A 66 -5.15 -16.08 -3.12
CA ARG A 66 -4.09 -16.76 -2.36
C ARG A 66 -3.02 -15.76 -2.00
N TYR A 67 -2.59 -15.75 -0.75
CA TYR A 67 -1.62 -14.77 -0.24
C TYR A 67 -0.33 -15.45 0.17
N SER A 68 0.81 -14.85 -0.17
CA SER A 68 2.13 -15.22 0.33
C SER A 68 2.78 -14.02 1.02
N LYS A 69 3.25 -14.21 2.25
CA LYS A 69 4.03 -13.24 3.03
C LYS A 69 5.46 -13.73 3.25
N GLU A 70 5.98 -14.54 2.33
CA GLU A 70 7.36 -15.05 2.39
C GLU A 70 8.35 -13.87 2.36
N GLU A 71 9.08 -13.66 3.45
CA GLU A 71 10.06 -12.58 3.58
C GLU A 71 11.36 -12.90 2.83
N GLU A 72 12.22 -11.90 2.66
CA GLU A 72 13.58 -12.06 2.09
C GLU A 72 13.65 -12.57 0.63
N ILE A 73 12.56 -12.47 -0.14
CA ILE A 73 12.59 -12.72 -1.59
C ILE A 73 13.34 -11.59 -2.30
N SER A 74 14.41 -11.94 -3.03
CA SER A 74 15.16 -10.95 -3.82
C SER A 74 14.33 -10.41 -5.00
N ILE A 75 14.56 -9.14 -5.39
CA ILE A 75 13.82 -8.48 -6.48
C ILE A 75 13.90 -9.28 -7.80
N ASP A 76 15.06 -9.86 -8.09
CA ASP A 76 15.28 -10.66 -9.31
C ASP A 76 14.58 -12.03 -9.26
N GLU A 77 14.27 -12.53 -8.07
CA GLU A 77 13.60 -13.80 -7.88
C GLU A 77 12.10 -13.72 -8.14
N PHE A 78 11.46 -12.55 -7.96
CA PHE A 78 10.02 -12.37 -8.23
C PHE A 78 9.63 -12.84 -9.64
N GLN A 79 10.48 -12.62 -10.65
CA GLN A 79 10.24 -13.07 -12.03
C GLN A 79 10.21 -14.59 -12.22
N LYS A 80 10.87 -15.31 -11.32
CA LYS A 80 10.95 -16.78 -11.30
C LYS A 80 9.80 -17.38 -10.50
N ARG A 81 9.15 -16.58 -9.65
CA ARG A 81 7.94 -16.96 -8.91
C ARG A 81 6.70 -16.75 -9.79
N ASN A 82 5.61 -17.45 -9.45
CA ASN A 82 4.34 -17.39 -10.18
C ASN A 82 3.31 -16.52 -9.46
N PHE A 83 3.73 -15.35 -8.97
CA PHE A 83 2.79 -14.39 -8.39
C PHE A 83 2.06 -13.63 -9.50
N THR A 84 0.74 -13.54 -9.38
CA THR A 84 -0.11 -12.72 -10.25
C THR A 84 0.04 -11.24 -9.90
N TYR A 85 0.03 -10.94 -8.60
CA TYR A 85 0.16 -9.60 -8.05
C TYR A 85 1.26 -9.52 -7.01
N LEU A 86 1.92 -8.37 -6.93
CA LEU A 86 2.84 -8.02 -5.85
C LEU A 86 2.29 -6.75 -5.18
N LEU A 87 2.21 -6.73 -3.86
CA LEU A 87 2.09 -5.52 -3.07
C LEU A 87 3.43 -5.30 -2.39
N ASN A 88 4.13 -4.25 -2.81
CA ASN A 88 5.53 -4.08 -2.46
C ASN A 88 5.93 -2.60 -2.27
N GLU A 89 6.92 -2.34 -1.43
CA GLU A 89 7.55 -1.04 -1.19
C GLU A 89 8.39 -0.53 -2.39
N HIS A 90 8.85 -1.43 -3.26
CA HIS A 90 9.68 -1.10 -4.41
C HIS A 90 8.84 -0.56 -5.58
N ARG A 91 9.20 0.61 -6.09
CA ARG A 91 8.49 1.26 -7.21
C ARG A 91 8.48 0.45 -8.50
N SER A 92 9.55 -0.29 -8.79
CA SER A 92 9.70 -1.04 -10.03
C SER A 92 10.29 -2.42 -9.74
N ILE A 93 9.63 -3.45 -10.25
CA ILE A 93 10.07 -4.84 -10.18
C ILE A 93 10.08 -5.39 -11.60
N SER A 94 11.24 -5.87 -12.04
CA SER A 94 11.39 -6.43 -13.39
C SER A 94 10.43 -7.60 -13.59
N GLY A 95 9.82 -7.71 -14.78
CA GLY A 95 8.77 -8.71 -15.06
C GLY A 95 7.36 -8.35 -14.59
N TYR A 96 7.20 -7.25 -13.85
CA TYR A 96 5.92 -6.77 -13.35
C TYR A 96 5.66 -5.32 -13.79
N LYS A 97 4.41 -5.02 -14.11
CA LYS A 97 3.95 -3.66 -14.43
C LYS A 97 3.37 -3.02 -13.18
N CYS A 98 3.81 -1.81 -12.84
CA CYS A 98 3.21 -1.04 -11.75
C CYS A 98 1.78 -0.60 -12.13
N LEU A 99 0.80 -1.03 -11.36
CA LEU A 99 -0.63 -0.86 -11.61
C LEU A 99 -1.16 0.40 -10.92
N PHE A 100 -0.84 0.56 -9.63
CA PHE A 100 -1.19 1.74 -8.85
C PHE A 100 -0.29 1.83 -7.61
N SER A 101 -0.31 2.98 -6.95
CA SER A 101 0.37 3.17 -5.68
C SER A 101 -0.57 3.74 -4.62
N VAL A 102 -0.31 3.43 -3.36
CA VAL A 102 -1.02 3.99 -2.22
C VAL A 102 -0.07 4.84 -1.39
N ASP A 103 -0.52 6.06 -1.13
CA ASP A 103 0.20 7.02 -0.31
C ASP A 103 0.12 6.63 1.17
N GLY A 104 1.26 6.74 1.85
CA GLY A 104 1.38 6.62 3.30
C GLY A 104 1.95 7.88 3.91
N PHE A 105 1.76 8.04 5.22
CA PHE A 105 2.39 9.11 5.99
C PHE A 105 3.92 9.08 5.84
N SER A 106 4.53 10.24 5.56
CA SER A 106 5.98 10.39 5.42
C SER A 106 6.57 11.36 6.44
N GLY A 107 5.85 12.43 6.80
CA GLY A 107 6.31 13.38 7.80
C GLY A 107 5.38 14.55 8.05
N VAL A 108 5.76 15.41 9.00
CA VAL A 108 5.05 16.66 9.29
C VAL A 108 5.91 17.83 8.81
N LYS A 109 5.34 18.70 7.98
CA LYS A 109 6.00 19.92 7.50
C LYS A 109 5.44 21.14 8.21
N LEU A 110 6.33 21.96 8.76
CA LEU A 110 5.98 23.27 9.32
C LEU A 110 5.74 24.29 8.18
N GLN A 111 4.66 25.06 8.27
CA GLN A 111 4.31 26.09 7.31
C GLN A 111 3.95 27.41 8.02
N HIS A 112 4.25 28.54 7.38
CA HIS A 112 3.91 29.88 7.89
C HIS A 112 2.47 30.27 7.53
N GLN A 113 1.50 29.41 7.87
CA GLN A 113 0.07 29.63 7.63
C GLN A 113 -0.73 29.47 8.93
N ILE A 114 -2.04 29.78 8.89
CA ILE A 114 -2.97 29.68 10.03
C ILE A 114 -2.99 28.26 10.61
N LEU A 115 -2.84 27.23 9.77
CA LEU A 115 -2.55 25.87 10.20
C LEU A 115 -1.04 25.61 10.05
N PRO A 116 -0.26 25.63 11.15
CA PRO A 116 1.20 25.64 11.06
C PRO A 116 1.80 24.29 10.65
N PHE A 117 1.00 23.23 10.56
CA PHE A 117 1.46 21.88 10.25
C PHE A 117 0.68 21.30 9.07
N SER A 118 1.39 20.61 8.18
CA SER A 118 0.81 19.81 7.11
C SER A 118 1.42 18.41 7.12
N LEU A 119 0.59 17.38 6.93
CA LEU A 119 1.07 16.01 6.81
C LEU A 119 1.48 15.75 5.37
N VAL A 120 2.74 15.36 5.20
CA VAL A 120 3.29 14.91 3.93
C VAL A 120 2.94 13.45 3.77
N LYS A 121 2.32 13.12 2.64
CA LYS A 121 2.05 11.75 2.21
C LYS A 121 2.81 11.49 0.91
N GLU A 122 3.33 10.29 0.79
CA GLU A 122 4.10 9.86 -0.39
C GLU A 122 3.73 8.42 -0.73
N PRO A 123 3.87 7.98 -1.98
CA PRO A 123 3.69 6.58 -2.37
C PRO A 123 4.59 5.68 -1.53
N LYS A 124 4.00 4.77 -0.75
CA LYS A 124 4.74 3.81 0.10
C LYS A 124 4.53 2.35 -0.32
N VAL A 125 3.36 2.03 -0.87
CA VAL A 125 3.05 0.68 -1.37
C VAL A 125 2.67 0.77 -2.83
N PHE A 126 3.26 -0.09 -3.64
CA PHE A 126 3.02 -0.20 -5.07
C PHE A 126 2.39 -1.58 -5.34
N ALA A 127 1.30 -1.58 -6.08
CA ALA A 127 0.71 -2.80 -6.59
C ALA A 127 1.26 -3.07 -7.99
N HIS A 128 1.86 -4.24 -8.21
CA HIS A 128 2.34 -4.65 -9.51
C HIS A 128 1.60 -5.88 -10.02
N GLY A 129 1.36 -5.92 -11.33
CA GLY A 129 0.75 -7.03 -12.03
C GLY A 129 1.77 -7.75 -12.89
N ASN A 130 1.73 -9.08 -12.91
CA ASN A 130 2.63 -9.89 -13.71
C ASN A 130 2.42 -9.61 -15.20
N MET A 131 3.48 -9.27 -15.93
CA MET A 131 3.36 -8.98 -17.37
C MET A 131 3.03 -10.22 -18.21
N ARG A 132 3.22 -11.42 -17.66
CA ARG A 132 2.85 -12.68 -18.31
C ARG A 132 1.34 -12.97 -18.26
N GLU A 133 0.59 -12.20 -17.49
CA GLU A 133 -0.85 -12.38 -17.27
C GLU A 133 -1.66 -11.33 -18.06
N PRO A 134 -2.11 -11.65 -19.29
CA PRO A 134 -2.79 -10.68 -20.15
C PRO A 134 -4.10 -10.16 -19.54
N ASP A 135 -4.80 -10.98 -18.77
CA ASP A 135 -6.03 -10.60 -18.08
C ASP A 135 -5.79 -9.43 -17.12
N VAL A 136 -4.69 -9.48 -16.37
CA VAL A 136 -4.31 -8.41 -15.44
C VAL A 136 -4.02 -7.13 -16.20
N LEU A 137 -3.27 -7.22 -17.30
CA LEU A 137 -2.89 -6.04 -18.10
C LEU A 137 -4.07 -5.40 -18.84
N SER A 138 -5.14 -6.15 -19.07
CA SER A 138 -6.36 -5.65 -19.73
C SER A 138 -7.23 -4.75 -18.84
N LEU A 139 -7.05 -4.84 -17.52
CA LEU A 139 -7.78 -4.00 -16.56
C LEU A 139 -7.30 -2.54 -16.63
N ASN A 140 -8.20 -1.60 -16.34
CA ASN A 140 -7.89 -0.18 -16.39
C ASN A 140 -7.20 0.27 -15.10
N TRP A 141 -5.88 0.39 -15.15
CA TRP A 141 -5.05 0.78 -14.02
C TRP A 141 -4.62 2.24 -14.12
N LEU A 142 -4.60 2.94 -12.97
CA LEU A 142 -4.18 4.35 -12.90
C LEU A 142 -2.69 4.54 -13.25
N GLY A 143 -1.89 3.49 -13.12
CA GLY A 143 -0.45 3.56 -13.18
C GLY A 143 0.14 4.08 -11.87
N CYS A 144 1.47 3.97 -11.77
CA CYS A 144 2.22 4.55 -10.67
C CYS A 144 2.82 5.89 -11.11
N PRO A 145 2.95 6.86 -10.18
CA PRO A 145 3.62 8.13 -10.45
C PRO A 145 5.09 7.92 -10.83
#